data_AF-A0A2S2N5W4-F1
#
_entry.id   AF-A0A2S2N5W4-F1
#
_cell.length_a   1.000
_cell.length_b   1.000
_cell.length_c   1.000
_cell.angle_alpha   90.00
_cell.angle_beta   90.00
_cell.angle_gamma   90.00
#
_symmetry.space_group_name_H-M   'P 1'
#
loop_
_entity.id
_entity.type
_entity.pdbx_description
1 polymer ?
#
loop_
_entity_poly.entity_id
_entity_poly.type
_entity_poly.pdbx_seq_one_letter_code
_entity_poly.pdbx_strand_id
1 'polypeptide(L)'
;WSGAEAQRRMVGRCFVRGNDLRLDLADEWQTYYNEMCNANTDTDETGMCQMGTSAGFGANIIYFGAPGAYNWQGTDYMLQRDSWDLHDFSYPNKRNGNTYIGYAAEVGSAVLQRE
;
A
#
# COMPACT_ATOMS: atom_id res chain seq x y z
N TRP A 1 -20.96 -3.15 -11.53
CA TRP A 1 -20.44 -3.96 -12.64
C TRP A 1 -19.10 -3.36 -13.01
N SER A 2 -18.01 -4.03 -12.66
CA SER A 2 -16.64 -3.55 -12.86
C SER A 2 -16.06 -4.17 -14.14
N GLY A 3 -15.64 -3.32 -15.08
CA GLY A 3 -14.86 -3.69 -16.26
C GLY A 3 -15.57 -4.60 -17.27
N ALA A 4 -15.12 -4.57 -18.53
CA ALA A 4 -15.41 -5.68 -19.43
C ALA A 4 -14.80 -6.96 -18.80
N GLU A 5 -15.52 -8.09 -18.82
CA GLU A 5 -15.15 -9.38 -18.21
C GLU A 5 -13.72 -9.89 -18.53
N ALA A 6 -13.00 -9.27 -19.47
CA ALA A 6 -11.63 -9.60 -19.85
C ALA A 6 -10.53 -8.79 -19.12
N GLN A 7 -10.84 -7.71 -18.41
CA GLN A 7 -9.82 -6.83 -17.83
C GLN A 7 -9.49 -7.24 -16.39
N ARG A 8 -8.46 -8.08 -16.23
CA ARG A 8 -7.94 -8.46 -14.91
C ARG A 8 -7.32 -7.24 -14.22
N ARG A 9 -7.82 -6.93 -13.03
CA ARG A 9 -7.34 -5.84 -12.17
C ARG A 9 -6.12 -6.31 -11.39
N MET A 10 -5.03 -5.55 -11.47
CA MET A 10 -3.79 -5.85 -10.76
C MET A 10 -3.67 -4.94 -9.53
N VAL A 11 -4.56 -5.12 -8.56
CA VAL A 11 -4.58 -4.30 -7.33
C VAL A 11 -3.50 -4.70 -6.32
N GLY A 12 -3.04 -5.95 -6.34
CA GLY A 12 -2.10 -6.44 -5.32
C GLY A 12 -2.77 -6.71 -3.97
N ARG A 13 -2.08 -7.48 -3.11
CA ARG A 13 -2.54 -7.85 -1.77
C ARG A 13 -1.33 -8.21 -0.91
N CYS A 14 -1.32 -7.76 0.34
CA CYS A 14 -0.29 -8.08 1.32
C CYS A 14 -0.88 -8.84 2.51
N PHE A 15 -0.08 -9.72 3.11
CA PHE A 15 -0.43 -10.44 4.34
C PHE A 15 0.66 -10.23 5.38
N VAL A 16 0.26 -9.87 6.60
CA VAL A 16 1.18 -9.72 7.73
C VAL A 16 1.17 -11.01 8.54
N ARG A 17 2.35 -11.40 9.05
CA ARG A 17 2.53 -12.54 9.96
C ARG A 17 3.47 -12.15 11.08
N GLY A 18 3.20 -12.68 12.27
CA GLY A 18 4.09 -12.58 13.40
C GLY A 18 5.36 -13.42 13.24
N ASN A 19 6.23 -13.37 14.25
CA ASN A 19 7.54 -14.03 14.23
C ASN A 19 7.49 -15.55 14.12
N ASP A 20 6.40 -16.18 14.58
CA ASP A 20 6.20 -17.63 14.49
C ASP A 20 5.57 -18.07 13.15
N LEU A 21 5.29 -17.10 12.25
CA LEU A 21 4.69 -17.26 10.93
C LEU A 21 3.27 -17.85 10.94
N ARG A 22 2.65 -18.00 12.11
CA ARG A 22 1.30 -18.52 12.23
C ARG A 22 0.30 -17.38 12.08
N LEU A 23 -0.91 -17.77 11.67
CA LEU A 23 -2.04 -16.87 11.70
C LEU A 23 -2.53 -16.76 13.14
N ASP A 24 -2.39 -15.57 13.71
CA ASP A 24 -3.01 -15.22 14.98
C ASP A 24 -4.21 -14.29 14.70
N LEU A 25 -5.41 -14.75 15.05
CA LEU A 25 -6.64 -13.98 14.85
C LEU A 25 -6.81 -12.89 15.92
N ALA A 26 -6.06 -12.94 17.02
CA ALA A 26 -6.03 -11.88 18.02
C ALA A 26 -5.06 -10.74 17.64
N ASP A 27 -4.18 -10.97 16.66
CA ASP A 27 -3.27 -9.95 16.14
C ASP A 27 -3.99 -9.09 15.08
N GLU A 28 -4.29 -7.85 15.45
CA GLU A 28 -4.98 -6.90 14.59
C GLU A 28 -4.19 -6.53 13.33
N TRP A 29 -2.86 -6.70 13.30
CA TRP A 29 -2.08 -6.49 12.08
C TRP A 29 -2.31 -7.59 11.05
N GLN A 30 -2.58 -8.82 11.49
CA GLN A 30 -2.79 -9.97 10.61
C GLN A 30 -4.23 -10.08 10.11
N THR A 31 -5.18 -9.56 10.90
CA THR A 31 -6.61 -9.61 10.59
C THR A 31 -7.14 -8.35 9.92
N TYR A 32 -6.38 -7.25 9.95
CA TYR A 32 -6.72 -6.05 9.18
C TYR A 32 -6.62 -6.33 7.67
N TYR A 33 -7.64 -5.86 6.92
CA TYR A 33 -7.64 -5.93 5.47
C TYR A 33 -6.69 -4.87 4.92
N ASN A 34 -5.44 -5.28 4.65
CA ASN A 34 -4.46 -4.47 3.93
C ASN A 34 -4.81 -4.43 2.43
N GLU A 35 -6.00 -3.91 2.10
CA GLU A 35 -6.53 -3.78 0.74
C GLU A 35 -6.85 -2.31 0.47
N MET A 36 -5.83 -1.52 0.20
CA MET A 36 -5.98 -0.07 0.02
C MET A 36 -6.44 0.31 -1.40
N CYS A 37 -6.34 -0.62 -2.34
CA CYS A 37 -6.67 -0.39 -3.75
C CYS A 37 -8.03 -0.95 -4.13
N ASN A 38 -8.79 -0.18 -4.90
CA ASN A 38 -10.15 -0.53 -5.28
C ASN A 38 -10.20 -1.24 -6.63
N ALA A 39 -10.42 -2.55 -6.61
CA ALA A 39 -10.56 -3.40 -7.80
C ALA A 39 -11.76 -3.04 -8.69
N ASN A 40 -12.70 -2.21 -8.23
CA ASN A 40 -13.81 -1.74 -9.05
C ASN A 40 -13.45 -0.52 -9.92
N THR A 41 -12.28 0.08 -9.71
CA THR A 41 -11.83 1.28 -10.44
C THR A 41 -10.91 0.93 -11.61
N ASP A 42 -10.63 1.90 -12.48
CA ASP A 42 -9.77 1.71 -13.66
C ASP A 42 -8.29 2.07 -13.43
N THR A 43 -7.49 2.05 -14.50
CA THR A 43 -6.08 2.49 -14.52
C THR A 43 -5.88 3.90 -14.02
N ASP A 44 -6.85 4.79 -14.26
CA ASP A 44 -6.77 6.20 -13.87
C ASP A 44 -6.92 6.40 -12.35
N GLU A 45 -7.37 5.37 -11.65
CA GLU A 45 -7.54 5.35 -10.20
C GLU A 45 -6.64 4.25 -9.60
N THR A 46 -7.18 3.27 -8.87
CA THR A 46 -6.37 2.27 -8.14
C THR A 46 -6.57 0.84 -8.66
N GLY A 47 -7.31 0.65 -9.75
CA GLY A 47 -7.62 -0.67 -10.30
C GLY A 47 -6.42 -1.48 -10.79
N MET A 48 -5.29 -0.80 -11.01
CA MET A 48 -4.02 -1.37 -11.45
C MET A 48 -2.87 -1.04 -10.50
N CYS A 49 -3.15 -0.72 -9.24
CA CYS A 49 -2.15 -0.09 -8.38
C CYS A 49 -0.93 -0.97 -8.03
N GLN A 50 -1.05 -2.31 -8.12
CA GLN A 50 -0.01 -3.27 -7.76
C GLN A 50 0.60 -3.04 -6.36
N MET A 51 -0.28 -2.85 -5.36
CA MET A 51 0.12 -2.65 -3.98
C MET A 51 0.93 -3.83 -3.45
N GLY A 52 2.03 -3.52 -2.77
CA GLY A 52 2.98 -4.50 -2.25
C GLY A 52 4.17 -4.76 -3.17
N THR A 53 4.33 -3.97 -4.25
CA THR A 53 5.54 -4.03 -5.09
C THR A 53 6.79 -3.70 -4.26
N SER A 54 6.66 -2.73 -3.35
CA SER A 54 7.58 -2.54 -2.23
C SER A 54 6.78 -2.56 -0.94
N ALA A 55 7.42 -2.98 0.15
CA ALA A 55 6.79 -3.02 1.47
C ALA A 55 7.86 -3.12 2.55
N GLY A 56 7.51 -2.71 3.77
CA GLY A 56 8.36 -2.91 4.92
C GLY A 56 7.70 -2.55 6.23
N PHE A 57 8.47 -2.73 7.30
CA PHE A 57 8.04 -2.51 8.68
C PHE A 57 8.88 -1.38 9.30
N GLY A 58 8.22 -0.49 10.03
CA GLY A 58 8.81 0.41 11.01
C GLY A 58 8.50 -0.05 12.43
N ALA A 59 8.74 0.80 13.43
CA ALA A 59 8.47 0.45 14.84
C ALA A 59 6.98 0.20 15.13
N ASN A 60 6.10 1.05 14.59
CA ASN A 60 4.64 0.94 14.71
C ASN A 60 3.92 1.21 13.38
N ILE A 61 4.65 1.05 12.27
CA ILE A 61 4.19 1.39 10.92
C ILE A 61 4.40 0.18 10.01
N ILE A 62 3.47 -0.05 9.10
CA ILE A 62 3.68 -0.89 7.92
C ILE A 62 3.42 -0.01 6.70
N TYR A 63 4.28 -0.12 5.68
CA TYR A 63 4.09 0.62 4.44
C TYR A 63 4.07 -0.30 3.23
N PHE A 64 3.36 0.12 2.19
CA PHE A 64 3.19 -0.59 0.93
C PHE A 64 3.27 0.38 -0.24
N GLY A 65 4.21 0.16 -1.15
CA GLY A 65 4.26 0.89 -2.40
C GLY A 65 3.33 0.30 -3.45
N ALA A 66 2.70 1.18 -4.22
CA ALA A 66 1.70 0.87 -5.23
C ALA A 66 1.97 1.66 -6.53
N PRO A 67 2.99 1.27 -7.32
CA PRO A 67 3.48 2.06 -8.45
C PRO A 67 2.50 2.19 -9.62
N GLY A 68 1.49 1.32 -9.72
CA GLY A 68 0.50 1.39 -10.78
C GLY A 68 -0.69 2.32 -10.49
N ALA A 69 -0.72 2.96 -9.31
CA ALA A 69 -1.82 3.84 -8.92
C ALA A 69 -1.85 5.12 -9.78
N TYR A 70 -3.05 5.63 -10.05
CA TYR A 70 -3.32 6.89 -10.74
C TYR A 70 -2.58 7.02 -12.08
N ASN A 71 -2.85 6.10 -13.00
CA ASN A 71 -2.19 5.98 -14.30
C ASN A 71 -0.66 5.96 -14.17
N TRP A 72 -0.15 5.01 -13.37
CA TRP A 72 1.28 4.80 -13.12
C TRP A 72 1.99 6.02 -12.48
N GLN A 73 1.27 6.98 -11.91
CA GLN A 73 1.88 7.96 -11.00
C GLN A 73 2.54 7.24 -9.82
N GLY A 74 1.80 6.28 -9.26
CA GLY A 74 2.14 5.58 -8.04
C GLY A 74 1.70 6.32 -6.77
N THR A 75 1.69 5.56 -5.67
CA THR A 75 1.51 6.06 -4.30
C THR A 75 2.16 5.10 -3.31
N ASP A 76 2.41 5.59 -2.11
CA ASP A 76 2.81 4.79 -0.96
C ASP A 76 1.70 4.84 0.06
N TYR A 77 1.22 3.69 0.51
CA TYR A 77 0.28 3.55 1.62
C TYR A 77 1.07 3.28 2.90
N MET A 78 0.79 4.03 3.97
CA MET A 78 1.38 3.82 5.28
C MET A 78 0.27 3.63 6.30
N LEU A 79 0.34 2.53 7.05
CA LEU A 79 -0.53 2.23 8.17
C LEU A 79 0.27 2.38 9.45
N GLN A 80 -0.12 3.32 10.30
CA GLN A 80 0.47 3.53 11.61
C GLN A 80 -0.55 3.16 12.69
N ARG A 81 -0.14 2.32 13.64
CA ARG A 81 -0.95 2.10 14.84
C ARG A 81 -0.34 2.83 16.03
N ASP A 82 -1.18 3.58 16.73
CA ASP A 82 -0.87 4.14 18.03
C ASP A 82 -1.90 3.65 19.04
N SER A 83 -1.50 2.72 19.90
CA SER A 83 -2.40 2.03 20.83
C SER A 83 -3.59 1.37 20.09
N TRP A 84 -4.79 1.92 20.20
CA TRP A 84 -6.02 1.43 19.57
C TRP A 84 -6.38 2.17 18.28
N ASP A 85 -5.69 3.27 17.96
CA ASP A 85 -5.95 4.08 16.77
C ASP A 85 -5.14 3.60 15.58
N LEU A 86 -5.80 3.42 14.43
CA LEU A 86 -5.16 3.16 13.14
C LEU A 86 -5.24 4.43 12.29
N HIS A 87 -4.08 4.93 11.88
CA HIS A 87 -3.94 6.04 10.95
C HIS A 87 -3.41 5.54 9.61
N ASP A 88 -4.09 5.85 8.52
CA ASP A 88 -3.64 5.58 7.17
C ASP A 88 -3.22 6.87 6.45
N PHE A 89 -2.08 6.81 5.78
CA PHE A 89 -1.54 7.91 4.99
C PHE A 89 -1.25 7.43 3.58
N SER A 90 -1.45 8.31 2.60
CA SER A 90 -1.01 8.03 1.24
C SER A 90 -0.57 9.28 0.49
N TYR A 91 0.34 9.09 -0.47
CA TYR A 91 0.68 10.17 -1.39
C TYR A 91 -0.52 10.45 -2.32
N PRO A 92 -1.03 11.69 -2.36
CA PRO A 92 -2.28 11.97 -3.05
C PRO A 92 -2.13 11.93 -4.57
N ASN A 93 -3.24 11.69 -5.28
CA ASN A 93 -3.30 11.82 -6.74
C ASN A 93 -2.97 13.28 -7.16
N LYS A 94 -1.87 13.46 -7.90
CA LYS A 94 -1.44 14.74 -8.46
C LYS A 94 -1.75 14.87 -9.95
N ARG A 95 -2.42 13.86 -10.53
CA ARG A 95 -2.72 13.72 -11.96
C ARG A 95 -1.46 13.78 -12.82
N ASN A 96 -0.37 13.19 -12.32
CA ASN A 96 0.92 13.14 -13.00
C ASN A 96 1.36 11.69 -13.17
N GLY A 97 0.97 11.05 -14.28
CA GLY A 97 1.22 9.63 -14.53
C GLY A 97 2.69 9.27 -14.79
N ASN A 98 2.95 7.97 -14.94
CA ASN A 98 4.25 7.39 -15.33
C ASN A 98 5.45 7.77 -14.45
N THR A 99 5.23 7.99 -13.16
CA THR A 99 6.29 8.32 -12.18
C THR A 99 6.69 7.10 -11.33
N TYR A 100 5.78 6.12 -11.18
CA TYR A 100 6.01 4.87 -10.45
C TYR A 100 6.42 5.05 -8.97
N ILE A 101 5.85 6.04 -8.27
CA ILE A 101 6.04 6.22 -6.83
C ILE A 101 5.62 4.93 -6.09
N GLY A 102 6.45 4.48 -5.14
CA GLY A 102 6.27 3.22 -4.43
C GLY A 102 6.81 1.99 -5.17
N TYR A 103 7.57 2.16 -6.25
CA TYR A 103 8.36 1.07 -6.83
C TYR A 103 9.37 0.49 -5.84
N ALA A 104 10.04 1.37 -5.09
CA ALA A 104 10.89 1.05 -3.96
C ALA A 104 10.62 2.08 -2.86
N ALA A 105 10.59 1.64 -1.61
CA ALA A 105 10.35 2.50 -0.46
C ALA A 105 11.17 2.00 0.73
N GLU A 106 11.58 2.94 1.58
CA GLU A 106 12.26 2.70 2.86
C GLU A 106 11.73 3.71 3.87
N VAL A 107 11.62 3.29 5.14
CA VAL A 107 11.27 4.17 6.25
C VAL A 107 12.43 4.20 7.23
N GLY A 108 12.86 5.40 7.59
CA GLY A 108 13.92 5.63 8.56
C GLY A 108 13.79 6.97 9.25
N SER A 109 14.56 7.17 10.32
CA SER A 109 14.70 8.47 10.97
C SER A 109 15.83 9.27 10.31
N ALA A 110 15.70 10.59 10.27
CA ALA A 110 16.72 11.49 9.72
C ALA A 110 17.11 11.26 8.24
N VAL A 111 16.25 10.61 7.44
CA VAL A 111 16.53 10.30 6.01
C VAL A 111 16.82 11.56 5.18
N LEU A 112 16.22 12.69 5.53
CA LEU A 112 16.40 13.98 4.85
C LEU A 112 17.28 14.96 5.65
N GLN A 113 18.00 14.49 6.67
CA GLN A 113 18.87 15.37 7.45
C GLN A 113 20.08 15.77 6.61
N ARG A 114 20.28 17.08 6.43
CA ARG A 114 21.52 17.62 5.87
C ARG A 114 22.63 17.46 6.92
N GLU A 115 23.80 17.00 6.48
CA GLU A 115 25.05 17.01 7.27
C GLU A 115 25.33 18.38 7.88
#